data_AF-A0A9W7FYG7-F1
#
_entry.id   AF-A0A9W7FYG7-F1
#
_cell.length_a   1.000
_cell.length_b   1.000
_cell.length_c   1.000
_cell.angle_alpha   90.00
_cell.angle_beta   90.00
_cell.angle_gamma   90.00
#
_symmetry.space_group_name_H-M   'P 1'
#
loop_
_entity.id
_entity.type
_entity.pdbx_description
1 polymer ?
#
loop_
_entity_poly.entity_id
_entity_poly.type
_entity_poly.pdbx_seq_one_letter_code
_entity_poly.pdbx_strand_id
1 'polypeptide(L)'
;MKFGVALFFLLVTILLVPTASFVPLKGKTCDQVASTMHSSVVSAQGSDHCPSMFYDPTTRDEAYGQNIAKYLVDLHDNKGTFDFCGGMMFQFRLTKKLRDRLVRVAGGDDGEQPVVHDAAFSTMDKTPGYEKSATADNVRYFHGREIRSVPDAAGGRGFVLELSDSSDDPEGWTSGEISGYDGWGHDSGRKWRKADEWEAEGVEGIKENYGGEAFGLNHRFYLHYDEKKDFWLSAEDGCEGKAAEAKRRGYFQGLFN
;
A
#
# COMPACT_ATOMS: atom_id res chain seq x y z
N MET A 1 1.72 -25.81 -72.86
CA MET A 1 0.69 -25.38 -71.89
C MET A 1 1.38 -24.42 -70.93
N LYS A 2 1.44 -23.10 -71.16
CA LYS A 2 0.43 -22.04 -71.03
C LYS A 2 -0.17 -21.87 -69.61
N PHE A 3 0.25 -20.76 -68.97
CA PHE A 3 -0.32 -19.99 -67.84
C PHE A 3 -0.28 -20.62 -66.43
N GLY A 4 -0.05 -19.89 -65.34
CA GLY A 4 0.02 -18.44 -65.17
C GLY A 4 0.54 -18.04 -63.79
N VAL A 5 1.15 -16.86 -63.75
CA VAL A 5 1.59 -16.13 -62.55
C VAL A 5 0.36 -15.49 -61.91
N ALA A 6 0.05 -15.82 -60.66
CA ALA A 6 -0.98 -15.14 -59.88
C ALA A 6 -0.32 -14.10 -58.97
N LEU A 7 -0.32 -12.86 -59.45
CA LEU A 7 0.09 -11.66 -58.73
C LEU A 7 -1.08 -11.26 -57.80
N PHE A 8 -0.97 -11.55 -56.50
CA PHE A 8 -1.94 -11.10 -55.51
C PHE A 8 -1.65 -9.65 -55.13
N PHE A 9 -2.42 -8.72 -55.68
CA PHE A 9 -2.52 -7.34 -55.19
C PHE A 9 -3.31 -7.35 -53.87
N LEU A 10 -2.63 -7.10 -52.76
CA LEU A 10 -3.28 -6.86 -51.47
C LEU A 10 -3.79 -5.42 -51.44
N LEU A 11 -5.11 -5.26 -51.54
CA LEU A 11 -5.82 -4.00 -51.39
C LEU A 11 -5.77 -3.56 -49.91
N VAL A 12 -4.99 -2.52 -49.60
CA VAL A 12 -5.03 -1.85 -48.29
C VAL A 12 -6.30 -1.00 -48.24
N THR A 13 -7.29 -1.46 -47.49
CA THR A 13 -8.51 -0.70 -47.23
C THR A 13 -8.31 0.07 -45.94
N ILE A 14 -8.05 1.38 -46.05
CA ILE A 14 -7.96 2.29 -44.90
C ILE A 14 -9.39 2.54 -44.41
N LEU A 15 -9.78 1.85 -43.34
CA LEU A 15 -10.98 2.18 -42.58
C LEU A 15 -10.71 3.41 -41.71
N LEU A 16 -11.20 4.57 -42.15
CA LEU A 16 -11.33 5.76 -41.33
C LEU A 16 -12.35 5.48 -40.21
N VAL A 17 -11.84 5.23 -39.00
CA VAL A 17 -12.66 5.22 -37.79
C VAL A 17 -13.02 6.66 -37.44
N PRO A 18 -14.31 7.02 -37.27
CA PRO A 18 -14.68 8.34 -36.78
C PRO A 18 -14.19 8.47 -35.33
N THR A 19 -13.31 9.44 -35.10
CA THR A 19 -12.96 9.90 -33.75
C THR A 19 -14.22 10.48 -33.12
N ALA A 20 -14.88 9.71 -32.27
CA ALA A 20 -15.82 10.26 -31.31
C ALA A 20 -15.02 11.15 -30.36
N SER A 21 -15.18 12.46 -30.52
CA SER A 21 -14.69 13.44 -29.57
C SER A 21 -15.30 13.13 -28.20
N PHE A 22 -14.51 12.53 -27.32
CA PHE A 22 -14.83 12.44 -25.91
C PHE A 22 -14.89 13.87 -25.38
N VAL A 23 -16.10 14.35 -25.10
CA VAL A 23 -16.31 15.50 -24.24
C VAL A 23 -16.08 14.98 -22.82
N PRO A 24 -15.03 15.40 -22.09
CA PRO A 24 -14.94 15.07 -20.68
C PRO A 24 -16.13 15.76 -19.99
N LEU A 25 -17.04 14.95 -19.45
CA LEU A 25 -17.97 15.40 -18.42
C LEU A 25 -17.12 15.96 -17.29
N LYS A 26 -17.17 17.28 -17.14
CA LYS A 26 -16.46 18.04 -16.11
C LYS A 26 -17.03 17.60 -14.76
N GLY A 27 -16.45 16.56 -14.18
CA GLY A 27 -16.67 16.21 -12.78
C GLY A 27 -16.33 17.43 -11.95
N LYS A 28 -17.27 17.86 -11.10
CA LYS A 28 -17.00 18.92 -10.13
C LYS A 28 -15.98 18.38 -9.14
N THR A 29 -14.73 18.80 -9.26
CA THR A 29 -13.73 18.60 -8.22
C THR A 29 -14.09 19.46 -7.01
N CYS A 30 -13.77 19.00 -5.80
CA CYS A 30 -14.02 19.71 -4.54
C CYS A 30 -13.37 21.11 -4.47
N ASP A 31 -12.52 21.48 -5.42
CA ASP A 31 -11.79 22.76 -5.45
C ASP A 31 -12.64 23.99 -5.79
N GLN A 32 -13.93 23.85 -6.14
CA GLN A 32 -14.77 25.00 -6.54
C GLN A 32 -15.69 25.58 -5.47
N VAL A 33 -15.60 25.17 -4.20
CA VAL A 33 -16.46 25.75 -3.14
C VAL A 33 -15.83 26.96 -2.43
N ALA A 34 -14.57 27.29 -2.70
CA ALA A 34 -13.90 28.44 -2.09
C ALA A 34 -13.98 29.73 -2.93
N SER A 35 -15.12 30.04 -3.55
CA SER A 35 -15.35 31.40 -4.05
C SER A 35 -16.83 31.68 -4.31
N THR A 36 -17.61 31.92 -3.26
CA THR A 36 -18.73 32.89 -3.24
C THR A 36 -19.15 33.06 -1.78
N MET A 37 -18.48 33.95 -1.04
CA MET A 37 -19.06 34.45 0.20
C MET A 37 -20.01 35.60 -0.12
N HIS A 38 -21.30 35.31 -0.10
CA HIS A 38 -22.33 36.28 0.26
C HIS A 38 -23.41 35.58 1.10
N SER A 39 -23.33 35.88 2.40
CA SER A 39 -24.41 35.94 3.40
C SER A 39 -25.64 35.06 3.18
N SER A 40 -25.74 33.94 3.92
CA SER A 40 -26.96 33.49 4.58
C SER A 40 -26.64 32.32 5.52
N VAL A 41 -27.03 32.48 6.78
CA VAL A 41 -26.90 31.48 7.84
C VAL A 41 -27.84 30.31 7.57
N VAL A 42 -27.28 29.14 7.26
CA VAL A 42 -27.98 27.85 7.37
C VAL A 42 -27.04 26.88 8.06
N SER A 43 -27.43 26.43 9.25
CA SER A 43 -26.78 25.33 9.94
C SER A 43 -27.00 24.04 9.16
N ALA A 44 -25.93 23.52 8.55
CA ALA A 44 -25.87 22.16 8.06
C ALA A 44 -24.69 21.47 8.74
N GLN A 45 -24.99 20.63 9.73
CA GLN A 45 -24.08 19.59 10.20
C GLN A 45 -23.99 18.53 9.09
N GLY A 46 -23.06 18.72 8.18
CA GLY A 46 -22.56 17.68 7.28
C GLY A 46 -21.05 17.84 7.26
N SER A 47 -20.32 16.87 7.79
CA SER A 47 -18.88 16.82 7.56
C SER A 47 -18.67 16.60 6.07
N ASP A 48 -18.34 17.65 5.33
CA ASP A 48 -17.75 17.61 3.99
C ASP A 48 -16.39 16.89 4.11
N HIS A 49 -16.44 15.57 4.30
CA HIS A 49 -15.26 14.73 4.21
C HIS A 49 -15.13 14.34 2.74
N CYS A 50 -14.26 15.06 2.02
CA CYS A 50 -13.82 14.60 0.71
C CYS A 50 -13.21 13.20 0.88
N PRO A 51 -13.71 12.16 0.21
CA PRO A 51 -13.17 10.81 0.34
C PRO A 51 -11.70 10.84 -0.08
N SER A 52 -10.81 10.61 0.89
CA SER A 52 -9.38 10.62 0.65
C SER A 52 -9.01 9.58 -0.41
N MET A 53 -8.16 9.98 -1.38
CA MET A 53 -7.53 9.09 -2.36
C MET A 53 -6.73 7.94 -1.73
N PHE A 54 -6.50 7.98 -0.42
CA PHE A 54 -5.89 6.89 0.32
C PHE A 54 -6.83 5.75 0.68
N TYR A 55 -8.12 6.03 0.86
CA TYR A 55 -9.05 5.12 1.54
C TYR A 55 -10.32 4.82 0.75
N ASP A 56 -10.67 5.65 -0.24
CA ASP A 56 -11.78 5.39 -1.14
C ASP A 56 -11.26 4.80 -2.47
N PRO A 57 -11.76 3.62 -2.91
CA PRO A 57 -11.32 3.00 -4.16
C PRO A 57 -11.53 3.87 -5.39
N THR A 58 -12.61 4.66 -5.46
CA THR A 58 -12.93 5.47 -6.63
C THR A 58 -11.92 6.60 -6.78
N THR A 59 -11.70 7.37 -5.71
CA THR A 59 -10.75 8.49 -5.75
C THR A 59 -9.31 8.02 -5.84
N ARG A 60 -8.97 6.85 -5.26
CA ARG A 60 -7.67 6.19 -5.46
C ARG A 60 -7.46 5.85 -6.93
N ASP A 61 -8.40 5.16 -7.57
CA ASP A 61 -8.25 4.71 -8.96
C ASP A 61 -8.17 5.91 -9.92
N GLU A 62 -8.91 6.99 -9.65
CA GLU A 62 -8.82 8.26 -10.39
C GLU A 62 -7.43 8.92 -10.24
N ALA A 63 -6.85 8.90 -9.03
CA ALA A 63 -5.57 9.54 -8.75
C ALA A 63 -4.36 8.72 -9.25
N TYR A 64 -4.42 7.39 -9.14
CA TYR A 64 -3.26 6.51 -9.33
C TYR A 64 -3.38 5.56 -10.51
N GLY A 65 -4.59 5.14 -10.88
CA GLY A 65 -4.81 4.11 -11.89
C GLY A 65 -3.98 2.84 -11.60
N GLN A 66 -3.03 2.53 -12.48
CA GLN A 66 -2.13 1.37 -12.34
C GLN A 66 -0.80 1.71 -11.64
N ASN A 67 -0.59 2.94 -11.17
CA ASN A 67 0.65 3.37 -10.52
C ASN A 67 0.63 3.08 -9.01
N ILE A 68 0.68 1.79 -8.67
CA ILE A 68 0.65 1.31 -7.28
C ILE A 68 1.90 1.78 -6.52
N ALA A 69 3.05 1.88 -7.17
CA ALA A 69 4.26 2.40 -6.56
C ALA A 69 4.06 3.82 -6.02
N LYS A 70 3.42 4.71 -6.81
CA LYS A 70 3.11 6.08 -6.38
C LYS A 70 2.12 6.09 -5.21
N TYR A 71 1.12 5.21 -5.23
CA TYR A 71 0.16 5.07 -4.15
C TYR A 71 0.83 4.70 -2.82
N LEU A 72 1.72 3.70 -2.82
CA LEU A 72 2.46 3.29 -1.62
C LEU A 72 3.39 4.39 -1.11
N VAL A 73 4.10 5.10 -2.00
CA VAL A 73 4.94 6.24 -1.62
C VAL A 73 4.11 7.33 -0.95
N ASP A 74 2.95 7.67 -1.52
CA ASP A 74 2.11 8.72 -0.94
C ASP A 74 1.49 8.29 0.39
N LEU A 75 1.09 7.02 0.55
CA LEU A 75 0.66 6.49 1.84
C LEU A 75 1.77 6.64 2.88
N HIS A 76 3.02 6.31 2.55
CA HIS A 76 4.15 6.48 3.44
C HIS A 76 4.39 7.96 3.80
N ASP A 77 4.48 8.83 2.80
CA ASP A 77 4.79 10.25 2.97
C ASP A 77 3.69 11.00 3.76
N ASN A 78 2.44 10.52 3.69
CA ASN A 78 1.30 11.11 4.39
C ASN A 78 0.93 10.38 5.70
N LYS A 79 1.76 9.45 6.19
CA LYS A 79 1.47 8.63 7.38
C LYS A 79 0.11 7.94 7.30
N GLY A 80 -0.25 7.45 6.11
CA GLY A 80 -1.45 6.68 5.86
C GLY A 80 -1.53 5.45 6.76
N THR A 81 -2.74 5.00 7.05
CA THR A 81 -2.97 3.90 8.00
C THR A 81 -3.74 2.73 7.39
N PHE A 82 -3.50 1.55 7.94
CA PHE A 82 -4.25 0.33 7.65
C PHE A 82 -4.99 -0.14 8.91
N ASP A 83 -6.26 -0.52 8.76
CA ASP A 83 -7.01 -1.23 9.80
C ASP A 83 -6.65 -2.72 9.73
N PHE A 84 -5.53 -3.09 10.37
CA PHE A 84 -4.87 -4.38 10.24
C PHE A 84 -5.25 -5.31 11.39
N CYS A 85 -5.39 -6.61 11.10
CA CYS A 85 -5.87 -7.64 12.02
C CYS A 85 -7.20 -7.28 12.73
N GLY A 86 -8.11 -6.59 12.03
CA GLY A 86 -9.50 -6.40 12.47
C GLY A 86 -9.70 -5.43 13.65
N GLY A 87 -9.24 -4.18 13.51
CA GLY A 87 -9.52 -3.09 14.45
C GLY A 87 -8.27 -2.40 15.00
N MET A 88 -7.09 -2.73 14.48
CA MET A 88 -5.83 -2.13 14.92
C MET A 88 -5.29 -1.24 13.82
N MET A 89 -5.23 0.06 14.08
CA MET A 89 -4.70 1.02 13.11
C MET A 89 -3.17 1.02 13.15
N PHE A 90 -2.55 0.60 12.06
CA PHE A 90 -1.10 0.66 11.86
C PHE A 90 -0.77 1.79 10.89
N GLN A 91 0.21 2.61 11.21
CA GLN A 91 0.81 3.52 10.24
C GLN A 91 1.59 2.72 9.20
N PHE A 92 1.42 3.05 7.93
CA PHE A 92 2.22 2.50 6.85
C PHE A 92 3.56 3.20 6.76
N ARG A 93 4.63 2.43 6.57
CA ARG A 93 5.97 2.95 6.37
C ARG A 93 6.74 2.12 5.34
N LEU A 94 7.56 2.80 4.55
CA LEU A 94 8.58 2.19 3.71
C LEU A 94 9.95 2.48 4.33
N THR A 95 10.88 1.55 4.25
CA THR A 95 12.30 1.87 4.43
C THR A 95 12.75 2.85 3.37
N LYS A 96 13.86 3.55 3.63
CA LYS A 96 14.41 4.51 2.68
C LYS A 96 14.71 3.85 1.33
N LYS A 97 15.31 2.66 1.34
CA LYS A 97 15.69 1.96 0.11
C LYS A 97 14.47 1.55 -0.72
N LEU A 98 13.44 0.97 -0.10
CA LEU A 98 12.23 0.59 -0.82
C LEU A 98 11.48 1.83 -1.32
N ARG A 99 11.38 2.89 -0.50
CA ARG A 99 10.78 4.17 -0.92
C ARG A 99 11.48 4.73 -2.15
N ASP A 100 12.80 4.83 -2.12
CA ASP A 100 13.59 5.38 -3.24
C ASP A 100 13.42 4.53 -4.52
N ARG A 101 13.31 3.20 -4.39
CA ARG A 101 12.97 2.32 -5.50
C ARG A 101 11.57 2.61 -6.04
N LEU A 102 10.55 2.65 -5.18
CA LEU A 102 9.17 2.87 -5.59
C LEU A 102 8.95 4.26 -6.22
N VAL A 103 9.71 5.28 -5.81
CA VAL A 103 9.72 6.59 -6.49
C VAL A 103 10.17 6.47 -7.95
N ARG A 104 11.21 5.67 -8.24
CA ARG A 104 11.68 5.43 -9.61
C ARG A 104 10.70 4.58 -10.42
N VAL A 105 10.15 3.51 -9.82
CA VAL A 105 9.08 2.69 -10.42
C VAL A 105 7.89 3.56 -10.79
N ALA A 106 7.49 4.47 -9.91
CA ALA A 106 6.39 5.41 -10.12
C ALA A 106 6.65 6.41 -11.26
N GLY A 107 7.92 6.79 -11.49
CA GLY A 107 8.35 7.64 -12.60
C GLY A 107 8.52 6.90 -13.93
N GLY A 108 8.50 5.56 -13.93
CA GLY A 108 8.73 4.71 -15.10
C GLY A 108 10.20 4.40 -15.40
N ASP A 109 11.10 4.72 -14.47
CA ASP A 109 12.56 4.64 -14.68
C ASP A 109 13.18 3.31 -14.26
N ASP A 110 12.52 2.53 -13.38
CA ASP A 110 13.14 1.36 -12.74
C ASP A 110 12.09 0.33 -12.32
N GLY A 111 12.08 -0.84 -12.95
CA GLY A 111 11.35 -2.01 -12.45
C GLY A 111 9.87 -2.11 -12.78
N GLU A 112 9.27 -3.21 -12.32
CA GLU A 112 7.85 -3.52 -12.48
C GLU A 112 7.02 -2.85 -11.37
N GLN A 113 5.80 -2.43 -11.70
CA GLN A 113 4.84 -1.98 -10.70
C GLN A 113 4.53 -3.11 -9.71
N PRO A 114 4.35 -2.80 -8.40
CA PRO A 114 3.83 -3.78 -7.45
C PRO A 114 2.57 -4.46 -7.97
N VAL A 115 2.51 -5.78 -7.80
CA VAL A 115 1.36 -6.59 -8.17
C VAL A 115 0.31 -6.46 -7.06
N VAL A 116 -0.92 -6.12 -7.46
CA VAL A 116 -2.09 -6.21 -6.60
C VAL A 116 -2.94 -7.36 -7.11
N HIS A 117 -2.99 -8.44 -6.35
CA HIS A 117 -3.76 -9.62 -6.72
C HIS A 117 -5.27 -9.33 -6.67
N ASP A 118 -6.07 -10.08 -7.43
CA ASP A 118 -7.52 -10.00 -7.35
C ASP A 118 -8.07 -10.71 -6.09
N ALA A 119 -9.38 -10.59 -5.89
CA ALA A 119 -10.09 -11.13 -4.72
C ALA A 119 -10.00 -12.65 -4.57
N ALA A 120 -9.63 -13.41 -5.61
CA ALA A 120 -9.45 -14.85 -5.51
C ALA A 120 -8.21 -15.24 -4.68
N PHE A 121 -7.28 -14.29 -4.49
CA PHE A 121 -6.00 -14.50 -3.81
C PHE A 121 -6.00 -13.90 -2.41
N SER A 122 -7.06 -14.13 -1.64
CA SER A 122 -7.22 -13.62 -0.26
C SER A 122 -6.22 -14.16 0.76
N THR A 123 -5.37 -15.12 0.37
CA THR A 123 -4.28 -15.64 1.20
C THR A 123 -3.05 -15.84 0.34
N MET A 124 -1.86 -15.58 0.91
CA MET A 124 -0.60 -15.59 0.16
C MET A 124 -0.32 -16.97 -0.50
N ASP A 125 -0.70 -18.07 0.15
CA ASP A 125 -0.52 -19.44 -0.37
C ASP A 125 -1.29 -19.74 -1.66
N LYS A 126 -2.32 -18.95 -1.96
CA LYS A 126 -3.10 -19.07 -3.21
C LYS A 126 -2.47 -18.33 -4.37
N THR A 127 -1.54 -17.42 -4.12
CA THR A 127 -0.96 -16.58 -5.18
C THR A 127 -0.10 -17.43 -6.12
N PRO A 128 -0.05 -17.10 -7.43
CA PRO A 128 0.70 -17.90 -8.40
C PRO A 128 2.20 -17.86 -8.11
N GLY A 129 2.83 -19.04 -8.06
CA GLY A 129 4.26 -19.16 -7.79
C GLY A 129 4.64 -18.97 -6.32
N TYR A 130 3.68 -19.06 -5.39
CA TYR A 130 3.97 -19.08 -3.97
C TYR A 130 4.89 -20.25 -3.59
N GLU A 131 5.94 -19.92 -2.85
CA GLU A 131 6.78 -20.88 -2.15
C GLU A 131 6.89 -20.46 -0.69
N LYS A 132 6.86 -21.45 0.22
CA LYS A 132 7.07 -21.24 1.66
C LYS A 132 8.56 -21.01 1.92
N SER A 133 9.03 -19.80 1.63
CA SER A 133 10.43 -19.39 1.74
C SER A 133 10.53 -17.93 2.20
N ALA A 134 11.70 -17.51 2.69
CA ALA A 134 11.91 -16.11 3.03
C ALA A 134 12.03 -15.21 1.78
N THR A 135 11.87 -15.72 0.56
CA THR A 135 12.09 -14.94 -0.66
C THR A 135 10.99 -13.90 -0.87
N ALA A 136 11.42 -12.70 -1.24
CA ALA A 136 10.60 -11.59 -1.71
C ALA A 136 11.25 -10.98 -2.95
N ASP A 137 10.45 -10.40 -3.85
CA ASP A 137 10.90 -9.85 -5.14
C ASP A 137 10.66 -8.33 -5.27
N ASN A 138 10.06 -7.71 -4.24
CA ASN A 138 9.63 -6.31 -4.20
C ASN A 138 8.59 -5.94 -5.28
N VAL A 139 7.93 -6.96 -5.85
CA VAL A 139 6.88 -6.82 -6.87
C VAL A 139 5.61 -7.51 -6.39
N ARG A 140 5.67 -8.82 -6.15
CA ARG A 140 4.59 -9.66 -5.61
C ARG A 140 4.63 -9.70 -4.09
N TYR A 141 5.84 -9.87 -3.56
CA TYR A 141 6.06 -9.97 -2.12
C TYR A 141 7.07 -8.95 -1.66
N PHE A 142 6.83 -8.43 -0.46
CA PHE A 142 7.71 -7.51 0.23
C PHE A 142 8.19 -8.16 1.52
N HIS A 143 9.43 -7.89 1.90
CA HIS A 143 9.82 -8.03 3.30
C HIS A 143 9.18 -6.89 4.09
N GLY A 144 8.86 -7.14 5.34
CA GLY A 144 8.36 -6.09 6.21
C GLY A 144 8.31 -6.50 7.66
N ARG A 145 7.88 -5.57 8.51
CA ARG A 145 7.72 -5.77 9.94
C ARG A 145 6.43 -5.18 10.46
N GLU A 146 5.83 -5.90 11.38
CA GLU A 146 4.91 -5.34 12.34
C GLU A 146 5.71 -4.79 13.53
N ILE A 147 5.67 -3.48 13.76
CA ILE A 147 6.41 -2.81 14.83
C ILE A 147 5.44 -2.13 15.79
N ARG A 148 5.62 -2.35 17.09
CA ARG A 148 4.79 -1.84 18.18
C ARG A 148 5.57 -0.93 19.12
N SER A 149 4.85 -0.19 19.96
CA SER A 149 5.39 0.79 20.91
C SER A 149 6.12 1.98 20.27
N VAL A 150 5.66 2.41 19.09
CA VAL A 150 6.19 3.58 18.38
C VAL A 150 5.47 4.86 18.85
N PRO A 151 6.13 5.78 19.59
CA PRO A 151 5.43 6.88 20.28
C PRO A 151 4.58 7.78 19.37
N ASP A 152 5.06 8.04 18.15
CA ASP A 152 4.47 9.03 17.24
C ASP A 152 3.80 8.41 16.01
N ALA A 153 3.52 7.10 16.04
CA ALA A 153 2.84 6.44 14.93
C ALA A 153 1.37 6.89 14.83
N ALA A 154 0.95 7.17 13.60
CA ALA A 154 -0.46 7.37 13.27
C ALA A 154 -1.29 6.12 13.64
N GLY A 155 -2.60 6.28 13.80
CA GLY A 155 -3.50 5.19 14.22
C GLY A 155 -3.74 5.09 15.73
N GLY A 156 -2.94 5.79 16.55
CA GLY A 156 -3.25 6.04 17.97
C GLY A 156 -2.94 4.88 18.94
N ARG A 157 -2.28 3.81 18.47
CA ARG A 157 -1.81 2.69 19.32
C ARG A 157 -0.29 2.47 19.27
N GLY A 158 0.44 3.31 18.54
CA GLY A 158 1.89 3.20 18.42
C GLY A 158 2.33 2.02 17.55
N PHE A 159 1.62 1.77 16.47
CA PHE A 159 1.76 0.60 15.61
C PHE A 159 2.18 1.01 14.20
N VAL A 160 3.15 0.31 13.61
CA VAL A 160 3.69 0.56 12.27
C VAL A 160 3.77 -0.75 11.48
N LEU A 161 3.33 -0.72 10.23
CA LEU A 161 3.65 -1.72 9.22
C LEU A 161 4.76 -1.14 8.33
N GLU A 162 5.96 -1.66 8.48
CA GLU A 162 7.12 -1.31 7.66
C GLU A 162 7.22 -2.31 6.51
N LEU A 163 7.39 -1.84 5.26
CA LEU A 163 7.89 -2.65 4.15
C LEU A 163 9.33 -2.25 3.82
N SER A 164 10.16 -3.23 3.50
CA SER A 164 11.58 -3.07 3.17
C SER A 164 11.94 -3.72 1.85
N ASP A 165 13.02 -3.25 1.23
CA ASP A 165 13.54 -3.85 0.00
C ASP A 165 14.22 -5.18 0.36
N SER A 166 13.89 -6.24 -0.36
CA SER A 166 14.40 -7.58 -0.10
C SER A 166 15.89 -7.78 -0.35
N SER A 167 16.58 -6.79 -0.94
CA SER A 167 17.96 -6.92 -1.39
C SER A 167 18.86 -5.88 -0.72
N ASP A 168 19.70 -6.29 0.24
CA ASP A 168 20.71 -5.46 0.92
C ASP A 168 20.16 -4.14 1.48
N ASP A 169 18.96 -4.16 2.07
CA ASP A 169 18.37 -2.99 2.73
C ASP A 169 18.92 -2.87 4.16
N PRO A 170 19.64 -1.78 4.51
CA PRO A 170 20.19 -1.60 5.85
C PRO A 170 19.09 -1.47 6.93
N GLU A 171 17.87 -1.08 6.54
CA GLU A 171 16.71 -1.05 7.43
C GLU A 171 15.87 -2.35 7.29
N GLY A 172 16.20 -3.23 6.34
CA GLY A 172 15.43 -4.42 6.00
C GLY A 172 15.75 -5.63 6.87
N TRP A 173 15.28 -6.81 6.42
CA TRP A 173 15.39 -8.05 7.19
C TRP A 173 16.84 -8.46 7.49
N THR A 174 17.09 -8.92 8.72
CA THR A 174 18.38 -9.45 9.13
C THR A 174 18.57 -10.88 8.60
N SER A 175 19.82 -11.33 8.56
CA SER A 175 20.12 -12.75 8.30
C SER A 175 19.48 -13.69 9.35
N GLY A 176 19.31 -13.22 10.59
CA GLY A 176 18.60 -13.93 11.65
C GLY A 176 17.08 -14.02 11.38
N GLU A 177 16.47 -12.98 10.82
CA GLU A 177 15.06 -12.99 10.40
C GLU A 177 14.84 -13.92 9.21
N ILE A 178 15.75 -13.92 8.23
CA ILE A 178 15.70 -14.80 7.06
C ILE A 178 15.91 -16.27 7.45
N SER A 179 16.92 -16.58 8.28
CA SER A 179 17.22 -17.96 8.68
C SER A 179 16.21 -18.54 9.67
N GLY A 180 15.60 -17.70 10.51
CA GLY A 180 14.53 -18.09 11.43
C GLY A 180 13.13 -18.07 10.81
N TYR A 181 13.01 -17.77 9.51
CA TYR A 181 11.73 -17.71 8.83
C TYR A 181 11.05 -19.08 8.80
N ASP A 182 9.79 -19.12 9.24
CA ASP A 182 8.98 -20.33 9.36
C ASP A 182 7.65 -20.26 8.58
N GLY A 183 7.46 -19.21 7.77
CA GLY A 183 6.24 -18.89 7.03
C GLY A 183 5.05 -18.66 7.96
N TRP A 184 4.02 -19.48 7.84
CA TRP A 184 2.76 -19.47 8.61
C TRP A 184 2.89 -19.84 10.09
N GLY A 185 4.07 -19.69 10.70
CA GLY A 185 4.21 -19.94 12.14
C GLY A 185 3.25 -19.06 12.92
N HIS A 186 2.58 -19.61 13.93
CA HIS A 186 1.77 -18.78 14.82
C HIS A 186 2.69 -17.81 15.58
N ASP A 187 2.29 -16.55 15.73
CA ASP A 187 3.09 -15.48 16.35
C ASP A 187 3.72 -15.87 17.69
N SER A 188 3.03 -16.70 18.48
CA SER A 188 3.53 -17.17 19.78
C SER A 188 4.76 -18.07 19.71
N GLY A 189 5.02 -18.68 18.54
CA GLY A 189 6.19 -19.51 18.28
C GLY A 189 7.36 -18.75 17.67
N ARG A 190 7.14 -17.48 17.28
CA ARG A 190 8.10 -16.67 16.53
C ARG A 190 8.86 -15.73 17.44
N LYS A 191 10.10 -15.40 17.06
CA LYS A 191 10.94 -14.48 17.84
C LYS A 191 10.49 -13.03 17.58
N TRP A 192 9.82 -12.44 18.57
CA TRP A 192 9.63 -10.99 18.63
C TRP A 192 10.94 -10.33 19.04
N ARG A 193 11.46 -9.46 18.19
CA ARG A 193 12.72 -8.75 18.42
C ARG A 193 12.45 -7.40 19.02
N LYS A 194 13.35 -6.96 19.91
CA LYS A 194 13.39 -5.59 20.42
C LYS A 194 14.34 -4.72 19.60
N ALA A 195 14.20 -3.41 19.76
CA ALA A 195 15.07 -2.42 19.13
C ALA A 195 16.56 -2.72 19.30
N ASP A 196 17.00 -3.06 20.51
CA ASP A 196 18.40 -3.44 20.80
C ASP A 196 18.86 -4.67 20.01
N GLU A 197 17.98 -5.66 19.82
CA GLU A 197 18.33 -6.88 19.11
C GLU A 197 18.48 -6.64 17.61
N TRP A 198 17.58 -5.85 17.01
CA TRP A 198 17.69 -5.49 15.60
C TRP A 198 18.96 -4.68 15.32
N GLU A 199 19.29 -3.69 16.15
CA GLU A 199 20.52 -2.92 15.99
C GLU A 199 21.77 -3.80 16.18
N ALA A 200 21.74 -4.74 17.13
CA ALA A 200 22.82 -5.72 17.31
C ALA A 200 22.96 -6.70 16.12
N GLU A 201 21.84 -7.01 15.45
CA GLU A 201 21.81 -7.80 14.21
C GLU A 201 22.15 -6.96 12.95
N GLY A 202 22.40 -5.65 13.12
CA GLY A 202 22.89 -4.76 12.07
C GLY A 202 21.83 -3.91 11.36
N VAL A 203 20.59 -3.85 11.87
CA VAL A 203 19.56 -2.97 11.30
C VAL A 203 19.84 -1.52 11.67
N GLU A 204 19.90 -0.64 10.67
CA GLU A 204 20.18 0.78 10.87
C GLU A 204 18.94 1.56 11.34
N GLY A 205 19.15 2.52 12.23
CA GLY A 205 18.15 3.55 12.55
C GLY A 205 16.92 3.09 13.34
N ILE A 206 16.85 1.85 13.84
CA ILE A 206 15.64 1.35 14.53
C ILE A 206 15.19 2.24 15.68
N LYS A 207 16.08 2.58 16.64
CA LYS A 207 15.67 3.42 17.78
C LYS A 207 15.35 4.85 17.38
N GLU A 208 16.06 5.38 16.39
CA GLU A 208 15.80 6.71 15.84
C GLU A 208 14.42 6.76 15.17
N ASN A 209 14.09 5.72 14.42
CA ASN A 209 12.88 5.62 13.62
C ASN A 209 11.63 5.24 14.44
N TYR A 210 11.80 4.41 15.48
CA TYR A 210 10.70 3.73 16.17
C TYR A 210 10.69 3.92 17.69
N GLY A 211 11.79 4.38 18.28
CA GLY A 211 11.96 4.52 19.72
C GLY A 211 12.62 3.31 20.39
N GLY A 212 13.20 3.54 21.57
CA GLY A 212 13.95 2.53 22.32
C GLY A 212 13.15 1.31 22.80
N GLU A 213 11.84 1.49 23.00
CA GLU A 213 10.93 0.44 23.45
C GLU A 213 10.25 -0.30 22.29
N ALA A 214 10.64 0.02 21.04
CA ALA A 214 10.06 -0.62 19.88
C ALA A 214 10.39 -2.12 19.86
N PHE A 215 9.40 -2.91 19.47
CA PHE A 215 9.55 -4.35 19.29
C PHE A 215 8.60 -4.83 18.21
N GLY A 216 8.88 -5.98 17.61
CA GLY A 216 8.06 -6.44 16.50
C GLY A 216 8.44 -7.78 15.92
N LEU A 217 7.75 -8.10 14.84
CA LEU A 217 7.84 -9.37 14.14
C LEU A 217 7.96 -9.12 12.63
N ASN A 218 8.73 -9.96 11.95
CA ASN A 218 8.95 -9.85 10.52
C ASN A 218 7.91 -10.66 9.75
N HIS A 219 7.31 -10.12 8.68
CA HIS A 219 6.37 -10.86 7.81
C HIS A 219 6.69 -10.63 6.33
N ARG A 220 6.43 -11.63 5.49
CA ARG A 220 6.25 -11.33 4.07
C ARG A 220 4.88 -10.68 3.91
N PHE A 221 4.82 -9.65 3.09
CA PHE A 221 3.60 -8.94 2.77
C PHE A 221 3.28 -9.05 1.29
N TYR A 222 1.99 -9.02 0.96
CA TYR A 222 1.50 -8.90 -0.40
C TYR A 222 0.28 -7.98 -0.44
N LEU A 223 -0.09 -7.59 -1.66
CA LEU A 223 -1.19 -6.67 -1.92
C LEU A 223 -2.30 -7.39 -2.67
N HIS A 224 -3.55 -7.14 -2.30
CA HIS A 224 -4.68 -7.60 -3.08
C HIS A 224 -5.87 -6.64 -2.99
N TYR A 225 -6.82 -6.83 -3.90
CA TYR A 225 -8.16 -6.27 -3.82
C TYR A 225 -9.12 -7.30 -3.23
N ASP A 226 -10.19 -6.83 -2.59
CA ASP A 226 -11.36 -7.67 -2.33
C ASP A 226 -12.42 -7.49 -3.42
N GLU A 227 -13.58 -8.16 -3.26
CA GLU A 227 -14.69 -8.06 -4.21
C GLU A 227 -15.27 -6.64 -4.36
N LYS A 228 -15.00 -5.76 -3.38
CA LYS A 228 -15.43 -4.36 -3.37
C LYS A 228 -14.35 -3.41 -3.88
N LYS A 229 -13.18 -3.92 -4.29
CA LYS A 229 -11.99 -3.17 -4.70
C LYS A 229 -11.34 -2.35 -3.58
N ASP A 230 -11.62 -2.69 -2.32
CA ASP A 230 -10.83 -2.18 -1.21
C ASP A 230 -9.39 -2.70 -1.36
N PHE A 231 -8.40 -1.84 -1.10
CA PHE A 231 -6.98 -2.20 -1.19
C PHE A 231 -6.50 -2.75 0.15
N TRP A 232 -5.93 -3.94 0.11
CA TRP A 232 -5.45 -4.67 1.28
C TRP A 232 -3.94 -4.83 1.24
N LEU A 233 -3.33 -4.60 2.40
CA LEU A 233 -2.01 -5.09 2.73
C LEU A 233 -2.20 -6.30 3.64
N SER A 234 -1.56 -7.41 3.29
CA SER A 234 -1.77 -8.68 3.98
C SER A 234 -0.43 -9.30 4.31
N ALA A 235 -0.23 -9.67 5.58
CA ALA A 235 0.89 -10.48 6.02
C ALA A 235 0.63 -11.95 5.67
N GLU A 236 1.73 -12.68 5.51
CA GLU A 236 1.69 -14.09 5.16
C GLU A 236 0.94 -14.96 6.17
N ASP A 237 0.86 -14.61 7.45
CA ASP A 237 0.15 -15.37 8.48
C ASP A 237 -1.39 -15.21 8.44
N GLY A 238 -1.91 -14.43 7.49
CA GLY A 238 -3.34 -14.14 7.33
C GLY A 238 -3.82 -12.93 8.11
N CYS A 239 -2.96 -12.26 8.87
CA CYS A 239 -3.28 -10.92 9.37
C CYS A 239 -3.25 -9.93 8.20
N GLU A 240 -4.33 -9.17 8.04
CA GLU A 240 -4.47 -8.24 6.92
C GLU A 240 -5.26 -7.01 7.34
N GLY A 241 -5.13 -5.96 6.52
CA GLY A 241 -5.86 -4.73 6.74
C GLY A 241 -6.08 -3.95 5.48
N LYS A 242 -7.21 -3.26 5.43
CA LYS A 242 -7.49 -2.29 4.39
C LYS A 242 -6.96 -0.92 4.76
N ALA A 243 -6.57 -0.15 3.75
CA ALA A 243 -6.27 1.26 3.95
C ALA A 243 -7.51 1.94 4.55
N ALA A 244 -7.34 2.61 5.70
CA ALA A 244 -8.45 3.23 6.42
C ALA A 244 -7.99 4.46 7.18
N GLU A 245 -8.87 5.45 7.31
CA GLU A 245 -8.61 6.63 8.12
C GLU A 245 -8.62 6.26 9.61
N ALA A 246 -7.56 6.66 10.32
CA ALA A 246 -7.54 6.58 11.78
C ALA A 246 -8.68 7.44 12.36
N LYS A 247 -9.72 6.80 12.88
CA LYS A 247 -10.79 7.51 13.58
C LYS A 247 -10.18 8.23 14.78
N ARG A 248 -10.25 9.56 14.82
CA ARG A 248 -9.93 10.31 16.03
C ARG A 248 -10.82 9.76 17.15
N ARG A 249 -10.20 9.22 18.20
CA ARG A 249 -10.94 8.96 19.45
C ARG A 249 -11.49 10.31 19.90
N GLY A 250 -12.80 10.50 19.76
CA GLY A 250 -13.47 11.65 20.33
C GLY A 250 -13.17 11.66 21.81
N TYR A 251 -12.40 12.65 22.27
CA TYR A 251 -12.33 12.95 23.69
C TYR A 251 -13.77 13.31 24.09
N PHE A 252 -14.41 12.44 24.87
CA PHE A 252 -15.62 12.79 25.62
C PHE A 252 -15.19 13.83 26.67
N GLN A 253 -15.07 15.07 26.23
CA GLN A 253 -14.87 16.23 27.07
C GLN A 253 -16.26 16.64 27.56
N GLY A 254 -16.78 15.91 28.54
CA GLY A 254 -18.13 16.17 29.04
C GLY A 254 -18.55 15.15 30.07
N LEU A 255 -18.11 15.34 31.32
CA LEU A 255 -18.82 14.93 32.54
C LEU A 255 -18.08 15.45 33.78
N PHE A 256 -17.93 16.77 33.88
CA PHE A 256 -17.79 17.47 35.16
C PHE A 256 -18.42 18.86 34.99
N ASN A 257 -19.73 18.93 35.22
CA ASN A 257 -20.43 20.12 35.69
C ASN A 257 -20.83 19.84 37.14
#